data_AF-A0A3C1G5K3-F1
#
_entry.id   AF-A0A3C1G5K3-F1
#
_cell.length_a   1.000
_cell.length_b   1.000
_cell.length_c   1.000
_cell.angle_alpha   90.00
_cell.angle_beta   90.00
_cell.angle_gamma   90.00
#
_symmetry.space_group_name_H-M   'P 1'
#
loop_
_entity.id
_entity.type
_entity.pdbx_description
1 polymer ?
#
loop_
_entity_poly.entity_id
_entity_poly.type
_entity_poly.pdbx_seq_one_letter_code
_entity_poly.pdbx_strand_id
1 'polypeptide(L)'
;MFNDPKLGGGTSGKSCNSCHPDGKGLEMAADEKEWITPAGVSKTLEQAVNTCITLALKGKAINPKSPEMANIVAYINSLKGTK
;
A
#
# COMPACT_ATOMS: atom_id res chain seq x y z
N MET A 1 -3.17 -7.60 -7.46
CA MET A 1 -2.21 -7.03 -6.49
C MET A 1 -2.92 -6.36 -5.33
N PHE A 2 -3.66 -5.25 -5.51
CA PHE A 2 -4.34 -4.57 -4.39
C PHE A 2 -5.38 -5.45 -3.65
N ASN A 3 -6.08 -6.32 -4.39
CA ASN A 3 -7.03 -7.29 -3.85
C ASN A 3 -6.40 -8.62 -3.41
N ASP A 4 -5.08 -8.79 -3.57
CA ASP A 4 -4.42 -10.08 -3.33
C ASP A 4 -4.05 -10.26 -1.84
N PRO A 5 -4.67 -11.20 -1.12
CA PRO A 5 -4.34 -11.43 0.29
C PRO A 5 -2.97 -12.10 0.51
N LYS A 6 -2.34 -12.60 -0.56
CA LYS A 6 -1.01 -13.24 -0.52
C LYS A 6 0.13 -12.29 -0.90
N LEU A 7 -0.16 -11.01 -1.12
CA LEU A 7 0.86 -10.01 -1.47
C LEU A 7 2.01 -10.02 -0.45
N GLY A 8 3.26 -10.06 -0.95
CA GLY A 8 4.46 -10.15 -0.10
C GLY A 8 4.53 -11.45 0.73
N GLY A 9 3.79 -12.49 0.36
CA GLY A 9 3.64 -13.70 1.18
C GLY A 9 2.75 -13.49 2.41
N GLY A 10 1.78 -12.57 2.33
CA GLY A 10 0.84 -12.27 3.40
C GLY A 10 0.12 -13.51 3.95
N THR A 11 -0.02 -13.54 5.28
CA THR A 11 -0.60 -14.68 6.03
C THR A 11 -1.84 -14.30 6.85
N SER A 12 -2.15 -13.00 6.94
CA SER A 12 -3.31 -12.50 7.68
C SER A 12 -4.68 -12.83 7.05
N GLY A 13 -4.70 -13.26 5.79
CA GLY A 13 -5.92 -13.43 4.99
C GLY A 13 -6.56 -12.12 4.52
N LYS A 14 -5.95 -10.96 4.82
CA LYS A 14 -6.40 -9.63 4.39
C LYS A 14 -5.68 -9.19 3.14
N SER A 15 -6.30 -8.33 2.35
CA SER A 15 -5.69 -7.58 1.24
C SER A 15 -5.73 -6.08 1.53
N CYS A 16 -5.12 -5.26 0.67
CA CYS A 16 -5.20 -3.80 0.79
C CYS A 16 -6.67 -3.34 0.81
N ASN A 17 -7.49 -3.95 -0.05
CA ASN A 17 -8.92 -3.67 -0.17
C ASN A 17 -9.74 -4.01 1.07
N SER A 18 -9.24 -4.91 1.94
CA SER A 18 -9.90 -5.22 3.20
C SER A 18 -9.93 -4.02 4.16
N CYS A 19 -8.96 -3.11 4.06
CA CYS A 19 -8.90 -1.88 4.88
C CYS A 19 -9.18 -0.61 4.08
N HIS A 20 -8.90 -0.63 2.78
CA HIS A 20 -9.13 0.47 1.84
C HIS A 20 -10.07 0.02 0.72
N PRO A 21 -11.38 -0.20 0.99
CA PRO A 21 -12.33 -0.66 -0.02
C PRO A 21 -12.35 0.28 -1.23
N ASP A 22 -12.08 -0.27 -2.40
CA ASP A 22 -11.96 0.44 -3.68
C ASP A 22 -10.99 1.63 -3.63
N GLY A 23 -9.95 1.52 -2.77
CA GLY A 23 -8.96 2.59 -2.59
C GLY A 23 -9.39 3.69 -1.61
N LYS A 24 -10.52 3.55 -0.92
CA LYS A 24 -11.03 4.57 -0.01
C LYS A 24 -10.02 4.95 1.07
N GLY A 25 -9.83 6.26 1.27
CA GLY A 25 -8.87 6.84 2.19
C GLY A 25 -7.43 6.94 1.65
N LEU A 26 -7.20 6.59 0.38
CA LEU A 26 -5.90 6.73 -0.31
C LEU A 26 -5.93 7.79 -1.43
N GLU A 27 -7.04 8.51 -1.60
CA GLU A 27 -7.26 9.44 -2.71
C GLU A 27 -6.31 10.65 -2.67
N MET A 28 -5.88 11.03 -1.47
CA MET A 28 -4.86 12.08 -1.26
C MET A 28 -3.45 11.52 -1.18
N ALA A 29 -3.27 10.20 -1.07
CA ALA A 29 -1.96 9.59 -0.85
C ALA A 29 -1.00 9.83 -2.03
N ALA A 30 -1.48 10.18 -3.21
CA ALA A 30 -0.65 10.52 -4.37
C ALA A 30 -0.03 11.94 -4.27
N ASP A 31 -0.65 12.84 -3.52
CA ASP A 31 -0.20 14.24 -3.36
C ASP A 31 0.60 14.45 -2.07
N GLU A 32 0.63 13.45 -1.19
CA GLU A 32 1.40 13.48 0.04
C GLU A 32 2.91 13.35 -0.23
N LYS A 33 3.69 14.03 0.61
CA LYS A 33 5.17 13.92 0.62
C LYS A 33 5.67 12.97 1.71
N GLU A 34 4.84 12.76 2.73
CA GLU A 34 5.15 11.95 3.89
C GLU A 34 3.87 11.21 4.33
N TRP A 35 4.02 9.96 4.77
CA TRP A 35 2.90 9.14 5.23
C TRP A 35 3.16 8.73 6.67
N ILE A 36 2.23 9.08 7.56
CA ILE A 36 2.29 8.62 8.95
C ILE A 36 1.78 7.19 9.00
N THR A 37 2.68 6.28 9.37
CA THR A 37 2.39 4.85 9.50
C THR A 37 2.64 4.38 10.94
N PRO A 38 2.18 3.19 11.33
CA PRO A 38 2.53 2.64 12.65
C PRO A 38 4.04 2.43 12.87
N ALA A 39 4.84 2.37 11.80
CA ALA A 39 6.30 2.30 11.86
C ALA A 39 6.98 3.69 11.92
N GLY A 40 6.19 4.78 12.01
CA GLY A 40 6.66 6.15 11.96
C GLY A 40 6.38 6.82 10.62
N VAL A 41 7.11 7.90 10.33
CA VAL A 41 6.95 8.68 9.10
C VAL A 41 7.69 8.00 7.95
N SER A 42 6.94 7.60 6.92
CA SER A 42 7.47 7.14 5.64
C SER A 42 7.70 8.32 4.71
N LYS A 43 8.88 8.40 4.09
CA LYS A 43 9.23 9.48 3.15
C LYS A 43 8.90 9.16 1.70
N THR A 44 8.50 7.92 1.43
CA THR A 44 8.05 7.48 0.11
C THR A 44 6.81 6.62 0.24
N LEU A 45 6.00 6.60 -0.83
CA LEU A 45 4.78 5.80 -0.87
C LEU A 45 5.11 4.29 -0.78
N GLU A 46 6.22 3.85 -1.38
CA GLU A 46 6.68 2.46 -1.31
C GLU A 46 7.03 2.03 0.11
N GLN A 47 7.59 2.93 0.93
CA GLN A 47 7.84 2.65 2.35
C GLN A 47 6.53 2.48 3.13
N ALA A 48 5.55 3.33 2.84
CA ALA A 48 4.23 3.23 3.44
C ALA A 48 3.55 1.91 3.05
N VAL A 49 3.57 1.55 1.76
CA VAL A 49 3.05 0.28 1.25
C VAL A 49 3.74 -0.91 1.92
N ASN A 50 5.07 -0.90 2.02
CA ASN A 50 5.81 -1.98 2.68
C ASN A 50 5.51 -2.09 4.17
N THR A 51 5.25 -0.97 4.86
CA THR A 51 4.78 -0.99 6.24
C THR A 51 3.43 -1.68 6.36
N CYS A 52 2.49 -1.41 5.45
CA CYS A 52 1.20 -2.10 5.42
C CYS A 52 1.35 -3.60 5.11
N ILE A 53 2.19 -3.99 4.15
CA ILE A 53 2.44 -5.40 3.81
C ILE A 53 3.00 -6.15 5.02
N THR A 54 3.99 -5.57 5.70
CA THR A 54 4.64 -6.23 6.84
C THR A 54 3.77 -6.28 8.09
N LEU A 55 3.14 -5.16 8.46
CA LEU A 55 2.42 -5.06 9.73
C LEU A 55 0.97 -5.56 9.63
N ALA A 56 0.25 -5.17 8.57
CA ALA A 56 -1.16 -5.50 8.40
C ALA A 56 -1.34 -6.85 7.70
N LEU A 57 -0.61 -7.10 6.60
CA LEU A 57 -0.76 -8.35 5.86
C LEU A 57 0.02 -9.52 6.49
N LYS A 58 0.94 -9.23 7.42
CA LYS A 58 1.88 -10.19 8.02
C LYS A 58 2.75 -10.87 6.95
N GLY A 59 3.09 -10.12 5.91
CA GLY A 59 3.98 -10.53 4.82
C GLY A 59 5.40 -9.98 5.00
N LYS A 60 6.20 -10.09 3.95
CA LYS A 60 7.52 -9.49 3.82
C LYS A 60 7.46 -8.28 2.90
N ALA A 61 8.27 -7.26 3.22
CA ALA A 61 8.45 -6.12 2.33
C ALA A 61 8.85 -6.61 0.93
N ILE A 62 8.21 -6.06 -0.09
CA ILE A 62 8.54 -6.32 -1.48
C ILE A 62 9.58 -5.29 -1.94
N ASN A 63 10.36 -5.63 -2.97
CA ASN A 63 11.37 -4.75 -3.49
C ASN A 63 10.70 -3.44 -4.02
N PRO A 64 11.09 -2.25 -3.52
CA PRO A 64 10.49 -0.98 -3.94
C PRO A 64 10.57 -0.70 -5.45
N LYS A 65 11.52 -1.32 -6.15
CA LYS A 65 11.72 -1.19 -7.60
C LYS A 65 11.09 -2.33 -8.40
N SER A 66 10.32 -3.22 -7.77
CA SER A 66 9.73 -4.36 -8.46
C SER A 66 8.48 -3.97 -9.25
N PRO A 67 8.11 -4.76 -10.28
CA PRO A 67 6.86 -4.57 -11.00
C PRO A 67 5.63 -4.61 -10.06
N GLU A 68 5.64 -5.44 -9.02
CA GLU A 68 4.54 -5.51 -8.05
C GLU A 68 4.37 -4.19 -7.29
N MET A 69 5.47 -3.59 -6.81
CA MET A 69 5.41 -2.29 -6.15
C MET A 69 4.94 -1.20 -7.11
N ALA A 70 5.50 -1.17 -8.32
CA ALA A 70 5.10 -0.20 -9.35
C ALA A 70 3.60 -0.28 -9.66
N ASN A 71 3.03 -1.49 -9.73
CA ASN A 71 1.59 -1.67 -9.95
C ASN A 71 0.73 -1.15 -8.79
N ILE A 72 1.17 -1.36 -7.54
CA ILE A 72 0.44 -0.86 -6.37
C ILE A 72 0.49 0.68 -6.30
N VAL A 73 1.68 1.25 -6.49
CA VAL A 73 1.88 2.69 -6.53
C VAL A 73 1.08 3.33 -7.67
N ALA A 74 1.08 2.74 -8.86
CA ALA A 74 0.28 3.21 -9.99
C ALA A 74 -1.22 3.20 -9.67
N TYR A 75 -1.71 2.14 -9.02
CA TYR A 75 -3.10 2.09 -8.57
C TYR A 75 -3.40 3.21 -7.58
N ILE A 76 -2.59 3.38 -6.53
CA ILE A 76 -2.80 4.45 -5.54
C ILE A 76 -2.79 5.83 -6.21
N ASN A 77 -1.84 6.07 -7.12
CA ASN A 77 -1.77 7.33 -7.87
C ASN A 77 -3.00 7.56 -8.77
N SER A 78 -3.61 6.50 -9.29
CA SER A 78 -4.83 6.60 -10.11
C SER A 78 -6.08 6.99 -9.32
N LEU A 79 -6.04 6.87 -7.97
CA LEU A 79 -7.13 7.31 -7.08
C LEU A 79 -7.11 8.82 -6.85
N LYS A 80 -6.10 9.53 -7.37
CA LYS A 80 -6.04 10.99 -7.26
C LYS A 80 -7.28 11.61 -7.91
N GLY A 81 -8.02 12.40 -7.12
CA GLY A 81 -9.19 13.15 -7.60
C GLY A 81 -10.47 12.31 -7.75
N THR A 82 -10.45 11.02 -7.42
CA THR A 82 -11.68 10.26 -7.21
C THR A 82 -12.25 10.67 -5.85
N LYS A 83 -13.49 11.15 -5.79
CA LYS A 83 -14.16 11.65 -4.58
C LYS A 83 -15.47 10.91 -4.36
#